data_AF-A0A928UKF1-F1
#
_entry.id   AF-A0A928UKF1-F1
#
_cell.length_a   1.000
_cell.length_b   1.000
_cell.length_c   1.000
_cell.angle_alpha   90.00
_cell.angle_beta   90.00
_cell.angle_gamma   90.00
#
_symmetry.space_group_name_H-M   'P 1'
#
loop_
_entity.id
_entity.type
_entity.pdbx_description
1 polymer ?
#
loop_
_entity_poly.entity_id
_entity_poly.type
_entity_poly.pdbx_seq_one_letter_code
_entity_poly.pdbx_strand_id
1 'polypeptide(L)'
;MTLVNIISAIGNNSTIYPLLVRDCGIENPIKIGLTYKQNLKDSRQMANNALRERTIDEYVCSAIWLGGIPVMDKICNWGIKALGYDPNVDMNLFKENSKQGLNLNYEKFKNIASKEAESLKKVIENPKTYTRLQACKFVLSTAIPVFLMGYCLPKMNFALTDKLSKKDSNTTPASKEKQTDKAKNIAFKGSFVTSLANMSTVNKMAVTDGGLTIGRVSTGRNTNERLELGFKMLGMMFLNFVAPKWIAKGFDKTSNVLFNTNVDLDPKILNDEKNFIKAVKNNTLELPQNGKIIEFLDKNPNSQFTKMVQNFCGVKFLENGIRDPRYFVDEKKIANFQKEIENFVQKAKESGNVEKFGRKALWVKSGNILANVVISSVLLAICLPKLTFYLRKLITGSDAEPGLVKK
;
A
#
# COMPACT_ATOMS: atom_id res chain seq x y z
N MET A 1 2.26 -11.58 -20.36
CA MET A 1 1.25 -10.96 -19.47
C MET A 1 0.32 -10.13 -20.35
N THR A 2 -1.01 -10.31 -20.29
CA THR A 2 -1.96 -9.57 -21.15
C THR A 2 -2.19 -8.14 -20.62
N LEU A 3 -2.66 -7.21 -21.48
CA LEU A 3 -2.97 -5.82 -21.09
C LEU A 3 -3.97 -5.76 -19.92
N VAL A 4 -4.98 -6.62 -19.93
CA VAL A 4 -5.97 -6.73 -18.82
C VAL A 4 -5.30 -7.14 -17.51
N ASN A 5 -4.31 -8.04 -17.55
CA ASN A 5 -3.58 -8.43 -16.35
C ASN A 5 -2.77 -7.27 -15.76
N ILE A 6 -2.22 -6.41 -16.62
CA ILE A 6 -1.50 -5.20 -16.21
C ILE A 6 -2.48 -4.18 -15.62
N ILE A 7 -3.61 -3.90 -16.28
CA ILE A 7 -4.62 -2.95 -15.80
C ILE A 7 -5.21 -3.40 -14.46
N SER A 8 -5.55 -4.68 -14.32
CA SER A 8 -6.01 -5.26 -13.04
C SER A 8 -4.93 -5.16 -11.96
N ALA A 9 -3.66 -5.43 -12.28
CA ALA A 9 -2.57 -5.26 -11.32
C ALA A 9 -2.39 -3.80 -10.88
N ILE A 10 -2.50 -2.84 -11.80
CA ILE A 10 -2.44 -1.40 -11.51
C ILE A 10 -3.65 -0.95 -10.67
N GLY A 11 -4.84 -1.47 -10.94
CA GLY A 11 -6.04 -1.19 -10.14
C GLY A 11 -6.04 -1.86 -8.76
N ASN A 12 -5.18 -2.86 -8.56
CA ASN A 12 -5.09 -3.60 -7.32
C ASN A 12 -3.94 -3.08 -6.44
N ASN A 13 -4.30 -2.30 -5.43
CA ASN A 13 -3.39 -1.74 -4.43
C ASN A 13 -2.65 -2.78 -3.57
N SER A 14 -2.96 -4.07 -3.71
CA SER A 14 -2.25 -5.15 -3.02
C SER A 14 -1.06 -5.69 -3.82
N THR A 15 -0.80 -5.17 -5.03
CA THR A 15 0.36 -5.56 -5.86
C THR A 15 1.44 -4.48 -5.83
N ILE A 16 2.67 -4.86 -6.20
CA ILE A 16 3.81 -3.93 -6.29
C ILE A 16 3.78 -3.07 -7.57
N TYR A 17 2.96 -3.45 -8.56
CA TYR A 17 2.89 -2.81 -9.88
C TYR A 17 2.52 -1.33 -9.83
N PRO A 18 1.50 -0.90 -9.06
CA PRO A 18 1.22 0.52 -8.85
C PRO A 18 2.46 1.27 -8.39
N LEU A 19 3.18 0.79 -7.37
CA LEU A 19 4.35 1.49 -6.84
C LEU A 19 5.50 1.58 -7.86
N LEU A 20 5.75 0.53 -8.64
CA LEU A 20 6.82 0.55 -9.65
C LEU A 20 6.49 1.42 -10.87
N VAL A 21 5.32 1.24 -11.47
CA VAL A 21 4.96 1.95 -12.71
C VAL A 21 4.57 3.39 -12.41
N ARG A 22 3.74 3.59 -11.39
CA ARG A 22 3.24 4.92 -11.01
C ARG A 22 4.33 5.72 -10.32
N ASP A 23 4.83 5.25 -9.18
CA ASP A 23 5.73 6.07 -8.37
C ASP A 23 7.11 6.19 -9.04
N CYS A 24 7.77 5.06 -9.35
CA CYS A 24 9.12 5.10 -9.94
C CYS A 24 9.14 5.52 -11.43
N GLY A 25 8.10 5.13 -12.20
CA GLY A 25 8.08 5.31 -13.65
C GLY A 25 7.44 6.61 -14.13
N ILE A 26 6.46 7.15 -13.42
CA ILE A 26 5.71 8.35 -13.82
C ILE A 26 5.98 9.50 -12.86
N GLU A 27 5.72 9.30 -11.56
CA GLU A 27 5.72 10.38 -10.60
C GLU A 27 7.12 10.90 -10.28
N ASN A 28 8.08 10.01 -10.01
CA ASN A 28 9.44 10.40 -9.65
C ASN A 28 10.11 11.23 -10.77
N PRO A 29 10.13 10.79 -12.05
CA PRO A 29 10.71 11.58 -13.13
C PRO A 29 10.06 12.97 -13.30
N ILE A 30 8.74 13.04 -13.22
CA ILE A 30 8.01 14.32 -13.36
C ILE A 30 8.34 15.26 -12.20
N LYS A 31 8.30 14.76 -10.94
CA LYS A 31 8.65 15.55 -9.75
C LYS A 31 10.08 16.09 -9.85
N ILE A 32 11.04 15.23 -10.23
CA ILE A 32 12.46 15.59 -10.42
C ILE A 32 12.59 16.68 -11.50
N GLY A 33 11.96 16.49 -12.66
CA GLY A 33 12.01 17.45 -13.77
C GLY A 33 11.36 18.80 -13.43
N LEU A 34 10.24 18.79 -12.72
CA LEU A 34 9.58 20.02 -12.26
C LEU A 34 10.42 20.77 -11.22
N THR A 35 11.02 20.06 -10.24
CA THR A 35 11.94 20.66 -9.28
C THR A 35 13.12 21.31 -9.98
N TYR A 36 13.73 20.65 -10.97
CA TYR A 36 14.81 21.23 -11.75
C TYR A 36 14.38 22.51 -12.49
N LYS A 37 13.28 22.44 -13.26
CA LYS A 37 12.76 23.60 -14.01
C LYS A 37 12.39 24.78 -13.12
N GLN A 38 11.86 24.51 -11.93
CA GLN A 38 11.49 25.54 -10.99
C GLN A 38 12.72 26.26 -10.44
N ASN A 39 13.74 25.53 -9.99
CA ASN A 39 14.97 26.10 -9.44
C ASN A 39 15.89 26.72 -10.50
N LEU A 40 15.71 26.38 -11.78
CA LEU A 40 16.41 27.03 -12.89
C LEU A 40 16.11 28.53 -12.99
N LYS A 41 14.97 28.98 -12.45
CA LYS A 41 14.58 30.40 -12.42
C LYS A 41 15.52 31.23 -11.55
N ASP A 42 16.13 30.62 -10.52
CA ASP A 42 17.09 31.30 -9.66
C ASP A 42 18.52 31.12 -10.18
N SER A 43 19.00 29.88 -10.34
CA SER A 43 20.31 29.62 -10.97
C SER A 43 20.49 28.18 -11.43
N ARG A 44 21.42 27.98 -12.38
CA ARG A 44 21.79 26.63 -12.85
C ARG A 44 22.40 25.77 -11.74
N GLN A 45 23.17 26.37 -10.84
CA GLN A 45 23.76 25.66 -9.71
C GLN A 45 22.68 25.19 -8.72
N MET A 46 21.73 26.07 -8.39
CA MET A 46 20.57 25.74 -7.55
C MET A 46 19.77 24.58 -8.15
N ALA A 47 19.47 24.67 -9.46
CA ALA A 47 18.75 23.64 -10.18
C ALA A 47 19.47 22.29 -10.15
N ASN A 48 20.79 22.25 -10.39
CA ASN A 48 21.56 21.00 -10.36
C ASN A 48 21.61 20.37 -8.97
N ASN A 49 21.74 21.18 -7.91
CA ASN A 49 21.71 20.70 -6.53
C ASN A 49 20.32 20.16 -6.16
N ALA A 50 19.25 20.89 -6.48
CA ALA A 50 17.88 20.47 -6.22
C ALA A 50 17.52 19.19 -7.02
N LEU A 51 17.95 19.09 -8.28
CA LEU A 51 17.80 17.89 -9.10
C LEU A 51 18.45 16.67 -8.44
N ARG A 52 19.72 16.79 -8.00
CA ARG A 52 20.44 15.70 -7.32
C ARG A 52 19.74 15.31 -6.03
N GLU A 53 19.49 16.28 -5.14
CA GLU A 53 18.83 16.02 -3.86
C GLU A 53 17.50 15.31 -4.09
N ARG A 54 16.69 15.79 -5.05
CA ARG A 54 15.39 15.21 -5.36
C ARG A 54 15.47 13.81 -5.96
N THR A 55 16.43 13.57 -6.84
CA THR A 55 16.63 12.25 -7.46
C THR A 55 17.00 11.20 -6.42
N ILE A 56 17.95 11.52 -5.54
CA ILE A 56 18.36 10.65 -4.44
C ILE A 56 17.19 10.43 -3.48
N ASP A 57 16.49 11.49 -3.09
CA ASP A 57 15.37 11.40 -2.15
C ASP A 57 14.25 10.50 -2.69
N GLU A 58 13.79 10.71 -3.93
CA GLU A 58 12.66 9.95 -4.48
C GLU A 58 13.05 8.48 -4.74
N TYR A 59 14.17 8.21 -5.42
CA TYR A 59 14.52 6.83 -5.80
C TYR A 59 15.08 5.99 -4.64
N VAL A 60 15.86 6.57 -3.73
CA VAL A 60 16.34 5.81 -2.55
C VAL A 60 15.20 5.56 -1.58
N CYS A 61 14.27 6.51 -1.42
CA CYS A 61 13.04 6.28 -0.65
C CYS A 61 12.20 5.15 -1.27
N SER A 62 11.98 5.17 -2.60
CA SER A 62 11.30 4.07 -3.29
C SER A 62 12.04 2.73 -3.11
N ALA A 63 13.37 2.70 -3.16
CA ALA A 63 14.15 1.48 -2.95
C ALA A 63 14.02 0.93 -1.52
N ILE A 64 14.05 1.79 -0.50
CA ILE A 64 13.85 1.39 0.90
C ILE A 64 12.40 0.91 1.11
N TRP A 65 11.42 1.55 0.49
CA TRP A 65 10.02 1.14 0.58
C TRP A 65 9.78 -0.23 -0.08
N LEU A 66 10.25 -0.40 -1.32
CA LEU A 66 10.02 -1.60 -2.13
C LEU A 66 10.90 -2.79 -1.72
N GLY A 67 12.10 -2.54 -1.21
CA GLY A 67 13.08 -3.57 -0.86
C GLY A 67 13.35 -3.67 0.64
N GLY A 68 13.51 -2.54 1.31
CA GLY A 68 13.85 -2.48 2.74
C GLY A 68 12.76 -3.06 3.64
N ILE A 69 11.48 -2.73 3.42
CA ILE A 69 10.36 -3.31 4.19
C ILE A 69 10.30 -4.83 4.01
N PRO A 70 10.28 -5.40 2.78
CA PRO A 70 10.28 -6.86 2.61
C PRO A 70 11.50 -7.57 3.19
N VAL A 71 12.69 -6.96 3.10
CA VAL A 71 13.91 -7.52 3.71
C VAL A 71 13.79 -7.56 5.23
N MET A 72 13.35 -6.47 5.85
CA MET A 72 13.17 -6.43 7.30
C MET A 72 12.06 -7.38 7.77
N ASP A 73 10.97 -7.51 7.01
CA ASP A 73 9.91 -8.49 7.26
C ASP A 73 10.47 -9.92 7.23
N LYS A 74 11.31 -10.26 6.24
CA LYS A 74 12.00 -11.56 6.16
C LYS A 74 12.93 -11.81 7.35
N ILE A 75 13.70 -10.82 7.78
CA ILE A 75 14.57 -10.91 8.96
C ILE A 75 13.75 -11.19 10.21
N CYS A 76 12.65 -10.43 10.41
CA CYS A 76 11.75 -10.65 11.54
C CYS A 76 11.09 -12.04 11.48
N ASN A 77 10.64 -12.47 10.31
CA ASN A 77 10.06 -13.81 10.11
C ASN A 77 11.07 -14.91 10.43
N TRP A 78 12.34 -14.74 10.05
CA TRP A 78 13.40 -15.67 10.39
C TRP A 78 13.58 -15.77 11.92
N GLY A 79 13.61 -14.63 12.63
CA GLY A 79 13.68 -14.63 14.09
C GLY A 79 12.47 -15.28 14.77
N ILE A 80 11.25 -15.01 14.31
CA ILE A 80 10.02 -15.64 14.83
C ILE A 80 10.05 -17.15 14.61
N LYS A 81 10.50 -17.61 13.44
CA LYS A 81 10.67 -19.03 13.12
C LYS A 81 11.76 -19.69 13.97
N ALA A 82 12.85 -18.99 14.27
CA ALA A 82 13.90 -19.49 15.16
C ALA A 82 13.40 -19.72 16.60
N LEU A 83 12.43 -18.92 17.05
CA LEU A 83 11.70 -19.14 18.30
C LEU A 83 10.63 -20.25 18.19
N GLY A 84 10.52 -20.87 17.01
CA GLY A 84 9.63 -21.96 16.66
C GLY A 84 8.17 -21.57 16.52
N TYR A 85 7.85 -20.29 16.29
CA TYR A 85 6.51 -19.84 15.94
C TYR A 85 6.36 -19.72 14.42
N ASP A 86 5.15 -19.89 13.89
CA ASP A 86 4.87 -19.56 12.50
C ASP A 86 4.49 -18.07 12.38
N PRO A 87 5.26 -17.22 11.68
CA PRO A 87 4.97 -15.79 11.54
C PRO A 87 3.73 -15.49 10.67
N ASN A 88 3.13 -16.50 10.05
CA ASN A 88 1.93 -16.34 9.21
C ASN A 88 0.61 -16.45 9.98
N VAL A 89 0.61 -16.88 11.25
CA VAL A 89 -0.63 -16.96 12.04
C VAL A 89 -1.22 -15.56 12.20
N ASP A 90 -2.43 -15.39 11.69
CA ASP A 90 -3.11 -14.11 11.65
C ASP A 90 -3.57 -13.70 13.06
N MET A 91 -3.20 -12.48 13.46
CA MET A 91 -3.60 -11.88 14.73
C MET A 91 -5.12 -11.75 14.89
N ASN A 92 -5.89 -11.73 13.81
CA ASN A 92 -7.35 -11.71 13.86
C ASN A 92 -7.94 -13.02 14.37
N LEU A 93 -7.23 -14.15 14.30
CA LEU A 93 -7.69 -15.43 14.85
C LEU A 93 -7.78 -15.43 16.38
N PHE A 94 -7.12 -14.48 17.05
CA PHE A 94 -7.29 -14.28 18.49
C PHE A 94 -8.70 -13.80 18.85
N LYS A 95 -9.45 -13.26 17.88
CA LYS A 95 -10.87 -12.91 18.03
C LYS A 95 -11.69 -14.14 17.66
N GLU A 96 -11.84 -15.05 18.63
CA GLU A 96 -12.70 -16.23 18.50
C GLU A 96 -14.13 -15.80 18.14
N ASN A 97 -14.71 -16.45 17.13
CA ASN A 97 -16.13 -16.34 16.79
C ASN A 97 -16.70 -17.72 16.50
N SER A 98 -18.00 -17.86 16.21
CA SER A 98 -18.64 -19.17 16.04
C SER A 98 -18.12 -20.01 14.86
N LYS A 99 -17.28 -19.46 13.98
CA LYS A 99 -16.85 -20.12 12.74
C LYS A 99 -15.34 -20.25 12.59
N GLN A 100 -14.58 -19.38 13.25
CA GLN A 100 -13.13 -19.32 13.11
C GLN A 100 -12.49 -18.64 14.33
N GLY A 101 -11.27 -19.08 14.62
CA GLY A 101 -10.43 -18.61 15.71
C GLY A 101 -9.31 -19.62 15.97
N LEU A 102 -8.39 -19.33 16.88
CA LEU A 102 -7.23 -20.18 17.10
C LEU A 102 -7.64 -21.60 17.53
N ASN A 103 -8.47 -21.71 18.57
CA ASN A 103 -8.89 -23.00 19.11
C ASN A 103 -9.79 -23.75 18.13
N LEU A 104 -10.77 -23.05 17.55
CA LEU A 104 -11.69 -23.64 16.58
C LEU A 104 -10.98 -24.13 15.32
N ASN A 105 -10.02 -23.36 14.81
CA ASN A 105 -9.23 -23.79 13.65
C ASN A 105 -8.29 -24.95 14.03
N TYR A 106 -7.65 -24.93 15.21
CA TYR A 106 -6.85 -26.06 15.65
C TYR A 106 -7.69 -27.35 15.68
N GLU A 107 -8.81 -27.34 16.39
CA GLU A 107 -9.67 -28.52 16.54
C GLU A 107 -10.23 -29.04 15.21
N LYS A 108 -10.63 -28.12 14.33
CA LYS A 108 -11.16 -28.47 13.01
C LYS A 108 -10.09 -29.05 12.07
N PHE A 109 -8.88 -28.50 12.11
CA PHE A 109 -7.84 -28.81 11.11
C PHE A 109 -6.78 -29.80 11.61
N LYS A 110 -6.71 -30.14 12.90
CA LYS A 110 -5.66 -31.03 13.47
C LYS A 110 -5.50 -32.38 12.80
N ASN A 111 -6.57 -32.94 12.22
CA ASN A 111 -6.54 -34.25 11.57
C ASN A 111 -6.38 -34.18 10.04
N ILE A 112 -6.56 -33.00 9.44
CA ILE A 112 -6.57 -32.81 7.98
C ILE A 112 -5.43 -31.91 7.47
N ALA A 113 -4.89 -31.06 8.34
CA ALA A 113 -3.74 -30.18 8.10
C ALA A 113 -2.91 -30.08 9.39
N SER A 114 -2.44 -31.22 9.89
CA SER A 114 -1.82 -31.36 11.22
C SER A 114 -0.62 -30.44 11.43
N LYS A 115 0.23 -30.27 10.41
CA LYS A 115 1.42 -29.42 10.48
C LYS A 115 1.05 -27.94 10.68
N GLU A 116 0.08 -27.44 9.92
CA GLU A 116 -0.40 -26.06 10.02
C GLU A 116 -1.22 -25.85 11.29
N ALA A 117 -2.03 -26.83 11.69
CA ALA A 117 -2.76 -26.79 12.95
C ALA A 117 -1.82 -26.76 14.17
N GLU A 118 -0.75 -27.55 14.19
CA GLU A 118 0.22 -27.55 15.30
C GLU A 118 0.90 -26.19 15.47
N SER A 119 1.06 -25.42 14.40
CA SER A 119 1.54 -24.03 14.47
C SER A 119 0.61 -23.11 15.27
N LEU A 120 -0.70 -23.38 15.26
CA LEU A 120 -1.69 -22.65 16.06
C LEU A 120 -1.58 -23.01 17.53
N LYS A 121 -1.36 -24.29 17.85
CA LYS A 121 -1.28 -24.80 19.23
C LYS A 121 -0.24 -24.05 20.05
N LYS A 122 0.96 -23.86 19.50
CA LYS A 122 2.02 -23.09 20.17
C LYS A 122 1.64 -21.63 20.42
N VAL A 123 0.86 -21.03 19.49
CA VAL A 123 0.32 -19.68 19.66
C VAL A 123 -0.77 -19.65 20.75
N ILE A 124 -1.61 -20.67 20.81
CA ILE A 124 -2.64 -20.85 21.86
C ILE A 124 -2.01 -20.98 23.24
N GLU A 125 -0.92 -21.72 23.36
CA GLU A 125 -0.17 -21.89 24.62
C GLU A 125 0.52 -20.60 25.07
N ASN A 126 0.99 -19.77 24.12
CA ASN A 126 1.79 -18.58 24.40
C ASN A 126 1.28 -17.29 23.69
N PRO A 127 0.01 -16.90 23.89
CA PRO A 127 -0.67 -15.89 23.08
C PRO A 127 -0.05 -14.50 23.22
N LYS A 128 0.36 -14.14 24.45
CA LYS A 128 1.00 -12.85 24.76
C LYS A 128 2.37 -12.73 24.10
N THR A 129 3.15 -13.81 24.11
CA THR A 129 4.48 -13.85 23.49
C THR A 129 4.36 -13.67 21.99
N TYR A 130 3.48 -14.42 21.35
CA TYR A 130 3.25 -14.31 19.90
C TYR A 130 2.75 -12.92 19.50
N THR A 131 1.80 -12.36 20.25
CA THR A 131 1.30 -10.99 20.02
C THR A 131 2.44 -9.97 20.07
N ARG A 132 3.34 -10.07 21.05
CA ARG A 132 4.51 -9.19 21.16
C ARG A 132 5.47 -9.38 20.00
N LEU A 133 5.74 -10.62 19.58
CA LEU A 133 6.62 -10.90 18.45
C LEU A 133 6.07 -10.30 17.14
N GLN A 134 4.77 -10.45 16.88
CA GLN A 134 4.14 -9.88 15.69
C GLN A 134 4.11 -8.36 15.71
N ALA A 135 3.87 -7.77 16.87
CA ALA A 135 3.91 -6.33 17.01
C ALA A 135 5.34 -5.76 16.89
N CYS A 136 6.34 -6.43 17.47
CA CYS A 136 7.75 -6.09 17.29
C CYS A 136 8.17 -6.21 15.82
N LYS A 137 7.75 -7.28 15.12
CA LYS A 137 7.95 -7.43 13.68
C LYS A 137 7.41 -6.22 12.93
N PHE A 138 6.16 -5.83 13.19
CA PHE A 138 5.57 -4.66 12.52
C PHE A 138 6.34 -3.37 12.83
N VAL A 139 6.69 -3.14 14.10
CA VAL A 139 7.46 -1.96 14.50
C VAL A 139 8.83 -1.95 13.82
N LEU A 140 9.56 -3.07 13.79
CA LEU A 140 10.88 -3.13 13.18
C LEU A 140 10.82 -2.98 11.66
N SER A 141 9.89 -3.69 11.00
CA SER A 141 9.70 -3.61 9.54
C SER A 141 9.19 -2.25 9.06
N THR A 142 8.68 -1.42 9.97
CA THR A 142 8.15 -0.08 9.65
C THR A 142 9.06 1.04 10.14
N ALA A 143 9.41 1.05 11.44
CA ALA A 143 10.16 2.13 12.07
C ALA A 143 11.59 2.24 11.53
N ILE A 144 12.26 1.13 11.22
CA ILE A 144 13.61 1.19 10.64
C ILE A 144 13.55 1.80 9.24
N PRO A 145 12.72 1.31 8.29
CA PRO A 145 12.56 1.98 7.00
C PRO A 145 12.13 3.44 7.12
N VAL A 146 11.17 3.78 7.98
CA VAL A 146 10.75 5.17 8.22
C VAL A 146 11.90 6.03 8.74
N PHE A 147 12.68 5.53 9.68
CA PHE A 147 13.85 6.25 10.20
C PHE A 147 14.91 6.45 9.11
N LEU A 148 15.19 5.42 8.31
CA LEU A 148 16.12 5.51 7.20
C LEU A 148 15.65 6.54 6.16
N MET A 149 14.39 6.51 5.73
CA MET A 149 13.84 7.41 4.70
C MET A 149 13.56 8.82 5.22
N GLY A 150 13.10 8.94 6.46
CA GLY A 150 12.64 10.21 7.02
C GLY A 150 13.72 10.99 7.75
N TYR A 151 14.77 10.31 8.25
CA TYR A 151 15.80 10.94 9.06
C TYR A 151 17.22 10.76 8.50
N CYS A 152 17.65 9.52 8.26
CA CYS A 152 19.02 9.28 7.77
C CYS A 152 19.22 9.80 6.34
N LEU A 153 18.32 9.44 5.43
CA LEU A 153 18.42 9.79 4.01
C LEU A 153 18.47 11.31 3.81
N PRO A 154 17.56 12.14 4.38
CA PRO A 154 17.66 13.59 4.26
C PRO A 154 18.98 14.13 4.80
N LYS A 155 19.40 13.74 6.01
CA LYS A 155 20.66 14.20 6.61
C LYS A 155 21.88 13.84 5.76
N MET A 156 21.94 12.62 5.21
CA MET A 156 23.01 12.18 4.32
C MET A 156 23.02 12.95 3.00
N ASN A 157 21.84 13.19 2.43
CA ASN A 157 21.67 13.90 1.17
C ASN A 157 22.09 15.37 1.31
N PHE A 158 21.66 16.04 2.38
CA PHE A 158 22.08 17.42 2.68
C PHE A 158 23.58 17.53 2.93
N ALA A 159 24.16 16.60 3.71
CA ALA A 159 25.61 16.58 3.95
C ALA A 159 26.42 16.36 2.66
N LEU A 160 25.89 15.57 1.71
CA LEU A 160 26.49 15.41 0.39
C LEU A 160 26.46 16.71 -0.40
N THR A 161 25.33 17.44 -0.38
CA THR A 161 25.20 18.75 -1.01
C THR A 161 26.19 19.76 -0.45
N ASP A 162 26.33 19.82 0.87
CA ASP A 162 27.29 20.72 1.52
C ASP A 162 28.73 20.39 1.11
N LYS A 163 29.07 19.10 1.04
CA LYS A 163 30.42 18.64 0.66
C LYS A 163 30.75 19.02 -0.78
N LEU A 164 29.80 18.84 -1.71
CA LEU A 164 30.00 19.18 -3.12
C LEU A 164 30.04 20.70 -3.33
N SER A 165 29.14 21.43 -2.68
CA SER A 165 29.11 22.90 -2.77
C SER A 165 30.38 23.56 -2.22
N LYS A 166 31.00 22.97 -1.18
CA LYS A 166 32.31 23.41 -0.65
C LYS A 166 33.48 23.05 -1.56
N LYS A 167 33.37 22.02 -2.39
CA LYS A 167 34.41 21.66 -3.37
C LYS A 167 34.40 22.61 -4.58
N ASP A 168 33.23 23.12 -4.93
CA ASP A 168 33.06 24.09 -6.03
C ASP A 168 33.50 25.52 -5.63
N SER A 169 33.45 25.85 -4.33
CA SER A 169 33.99 27.09 -3.78
C SER A 169 35.34 26.81 -3.08
N ASN A 170 36.49 27.05 -3.74
CA ASN A 170 37.82 26.94 -3.11
C ASN A 170 37.98 27.88 -1.90
N THR A 171 37.46 27.49 -0.72
CA THR A 171 37.64 28.20 0.55
C THR A 171 37.58 27.23 1.74
N THR A 172 38.54 27.45 2.64
CA THR A 172 38.88 26.81 3.91
C THR A 172 37.67 26.55 4.83
N PRO A 173 37.65 25.48 5.64
CA PRO A 173 36.43 25.01 6.29
C PRO A 173 35.96 25.91 7.44
N ALA A 174 34.74 26.43 7.34
CA ALA A 174 33.99 26.94 8.49
C ALA A 174 33.44 25.77 9.35
N SER A 175 33.66 25.92 10.65
CA SER A 175 33.36 25.05 11.78
C SER A 175 31.99 24.37 11.68
N LYS A 176 31.95 23.04 11.85
CA LYS A 176 30.71 22.31 12.11
C LYS A 176 30.48 22.27 13.62
N GLU A 177 29.45 22.96 14.10
CA GLU A 177 28.87 22.60 15.40
C GLU A 177 28.30 21.18 15.30
N LYS A 178 28.89 20.26 16.08
CA LYS A 178 28.34 18.93 16.29
C LYS A 178 27.10 19.07 17.17
N GLN A 179 25.93 19.03 16.56
CA GLN A 179 24.70 18.73 17.30
C GLN A 179 24.67 17.21 17.57
N THR A 180 25.18 16.82 18.74
CA THR A 180 25.04 15.47 19.29
C THR A 180 23.61 15.28 19.76
N ASP A 181 22.73 14.88 18.85
CA ASP A 181 21.42 14.33 19.24
C ASP A 181 21.67 12.97 19.89
N LYS A 182 21.64 12.94 21.23
CA LYS A 182 21.55 11.68 21.99
C LYS A 182 20.38 10.90 21.42
N ALA A 183 20.65 9.70 20.92
CA ALA A 183 19.62 8.74 20.58
C ALA A 183 18.77 8.50 21.83
N LYS A 184 17.61 9.15 21.92
CA LYS A 184 16.59 8.76 22.89
C LYS A 184 16.19 7.36 22.48
N ASN A 185 16.47 6.39 23.33
CA ASN A 185 15.88 5.06 23.24
C ASN A 185 14.37 5.27 23.04
N ILE A 186 13.87 4.99 21.84
CA ILE A 186 12.45 5.00 21.55
C ILE A 186 11.89 3.75 22.23
N ALA A 187 11.64 3.87 23.53
CA ALA A 187 10.97 2.84 24.30
C ALA A 187 9.50 2.86 23.89
N PHE A 188 9.13 1.99 22.95
CA PHE A 188 7.73 1.74 22.63
C PHE A 188 7.07 1.10 23.86
N LYS A 189 6.29 1.90 24.62
CA LYS A 189 5.49 1.38 25.75
C LYS A 189 4.56 0.26 25.25
N GLY A 190 4.46 -0.83 25.99
CA GLY A 190 3.75 -2.06 25.59
C GLY A 190 2.26 -1.90 25.21
N SER A 191 1.61 -0.80 25.62
CA SER A 191 0.23 -0.47 25.20
C SER A 191 0.15 -0.09 23.71
N PHE A 192 1.09 0.73 23.21
CA PHE A 192 1.14 1.15 21.80
C PHE A 192 1.37 -0.04 20.86
N VAL A 193 2.26 -0.95 21.27
CA VAL A 193 2.61 -2.18 20.56
C VAL A 193 1.37 -3.08 20.35
N THR A 194 0.51 -3.18 21.37
CA THR A 194 -0.71 -4.00 21.33
C THR A 194 -1.82 -3.36 20.48
N SER A 195 -1.99 -2.03 20.54
CA SER A 195 -2.92 -1.31 19.66
C SER A 195 -2.52 -1.40 18.19
N LEU A 196 -1.22 -1.37 17.89
CA LEU A 196 -0.66 -1.42 16.55
C LEU A 196 -0.82 -2.80 15.90
N ALA A 197 -0.72 -3.87 16.69
CA ALA A 197 -0.94 -5.25 16.23
C ALA A 197 -2.34 -5.43 15.60
N ASN A 198 -3.36 -4.81 16.21
CA ASN A 198 -4.77 -4.94 15.85
C ASN A 198 -5.26 -3.95 14.78
N MET A 199 -4.40 -3.05 14.29
CA MET A 199 -4.77 -2.11 13.24
C MET A 199 -4.94 -2.80 11.88
N SER A 200 -5.88 -2.30 11.09
CA SER A 200 -6.02 -2.68 9.67
C SER A 200 -4.75 -2.30 8.89
N THR A 201 -4.51 -2.97 7.76
CA THR A 201 -3.37 -2.68 6.88
C THR A 201 -3.33 -1.21 6.42
N VAL A 202 -4.50 -0.61 6.16
CA VAL A 202 -4.61 0.80 5.78
C VAL A 202 -4.16 1.73 6.91
N ASN A 203 -4.59 1.45 8.15
CA ASN A 203 -4.20 2.25 9.31
C ASN A 203 -2.70 2.10 9.60
N LYS A 204 -2.16 0.88 9.44
CA LYS A 204 -0.73 0.61 9.53
C LYS A 204 0.06 1.46 8.53
N MET A 205 -0.32 1.48 7.26
CA MET A 205 0.31 2.34 6.23
C MET A 205 0.18 3.84 6.56
N ALA A 206 -0.99 4.29 7.01
CA ALA A 206 -1.19 5.69 7.39
C ALA A 206 -0.30 6.12 8.57
N VAL A 207 -0.11 5.26 9.57
CA VAL A 207 0.82 5.49 10.70
C VAL A 207 2.27 5.54 10.20
N THR A 208 2.65 4.66 9.28
CA THR A 208 3.98 4.66 8.64
C THR A 208 4.26 5.99 7.94
N ASP A 209 3.33 6.45 7.11
CA ASP A 209 3.45 7.71 6.37
C ASP A 209 3.42 8.93 7.29
N GLY A 210 2.67 8.87 8.38
CA GLY A 210 2.70 9.87 9.46
C GLY A 210 4.08 9.95 10.12
N GLY A 211 4.69 8.81 10.45
CA GLY A 211 6.06 8.75 10.97
C GLY A 211 7.10 9.30 9.98
N LEU A 212 6.97 8.95 8.70
CA LEU A 212 7.81 9.50 7.62
C LEU A 212 7.68 11.02 7.51
N THR A 213 6.46 11.53 7.62
CA THR A 213 6.15 12.97 7.61
C THR A 213 6.85 13.68 8.76
N ILE A 214 6.74 13.16 9.98
CA ILE A 214 7.42 13.72 11.15
C ILE A 214 8.94 13.72 10.94
N GLY A 215 9.51 12.61 10.46
CA GLY A 215 10.93 12.50 10.15
C GLY A 215 11.40 13.59 9.18
N ARG A 216 10.74 13.70 8.01
CA ARG A 216 11.09 14.67 6.97
C ARG A 216 10.94 16.12 7.44
N VAL A 217 9.85 16.44 8.13
CA VAL A 217 9.65 17.80 8.68
C VAL A 217 10.69 18.10 9.75
N SER A 218 11.03 17.15 10.62
CA SER A 218 12.03 17.37 11.68
C SER A 218 13.45 17.57 11.15
N THR A 219 13.77 17.01 9.98
CA THR A 219 15.09 17.12 9.35
C THR A 219 15.26 18.33 8.44
N GLY A 220 14.19 19.08 8.15
CA GLY A 220 14.28 20.32 7.37
C GLY A 220 15.26 21.31 8.00
N ARG A 221 16.10 21.93 7.16
CA ARG A 221 17.24 22.79 7.53
C ARG A 221 16.79 24.12 8.10
N ASN A 222 15.64 24.63 7.68
CA ASN A 222 15.06 25.88 8.18
C ASN A 222 13.53 25.84 8.23
N THR A 223 12.93 26.82 8.91
CA THR A 223 11.47 26.90 9.12
C THR A 223 10.68 26.84 7.82
N ASN A 224 11.14 27.52 6.76
CA ASN A 224 10.45 27.55 5.47
C ASN A 224 10.49 26.19 4.78
N GLU A 225 11.63 25.51 4.80
CA GLU A 225 11.75 24.13 4.29
C GLU A 225 10.86 23.17 5.09
N ARG A 226 10.77 23.32 6.42
CA ARG A 226 9.89 22.51 7.27
C ARG A 226 8.41 22.70 6.93
N LEU A 227 7.98 23.94 6.71
CA LEU A 227 6.61 24.27 6.31
C LEU A 227 6.29 23.68 4.93
N GLU A 228 7.19 23.85 3.97
CA GLU A 228 7.03 23.30 2.62
C GLU A 228 6.96 21.76 2.64
N LEU A 229 7.86 21.11 3.38
CA LEU A 229 7.86 19.65 3.57
C LEU A 229 6.57 19.19 4.25
N GLY A 230 6.11 19.89 5.29
CA GLY A 230 4.85 19.56 5.97
C GLY A 230 3.65 19.61 5.01
N PHE A 231 3.54 20.67 4.23
CA PHE A 231 2.49 20.81 3.22
C PHE A 231 2.56 19.70 2.16
N LYS A 232 3.74 19.46 1.59
CA LYS A 232 3.97 18.40 0.60
C LYS A 232 3.56 17.03 1.15
N MET A 233 4.02 16.68 2.34
CA MET A 233 3.77 15.37 2.94
C MET A 233 2.30 15.15 3.28
N LEU A 234 1.62 16.14 3.86
CA LEU A 234 0.18 16.07 4.14
C LEU A 234 -0.63 15.96 2.85
N GLY A 235 -0.26 16.72 1.81
CA GLY A 235 -0.85 16.61 0.48
C GLY A 235 -0.70 15.22 -0.12
N MET A 236 0.50 14.62 -0.02
CA MET A 236 0.71 13.24 -0.48
C MET A 236 -0.13 12.23 0.29
N MET A 237 -0.24 12.34 1.62
CA MET A 237 -1.09 11.46 2.42
C MET A 237 -2.57 11.55 1.99
N PHE A 238 -3.08 12.77 1.80
CA PHE A 238 -4.45 12.97 1.31
C PHE A 238 -4.65 12.35 -0.08
N LEU A 239 -3.72 12.63 -1.01
CA LEU A 239 -3.79 12.14 -2.38
C LEU A 239 -3.54 10.62 -2.53
N ASN A 240 -2.91 9.97 -1.55
CA ASN A 240 -2.71 8.52 -1.56
C ASN A 240 -3.85 7.75 -0.87
N PHE A 241 -4.41 8.26 0.25
CA PHE A 241 -5.35 7.49 1.06
C PHE A 241 -6.82 7.93 0.94
N VAL A 242 -7.08 9.17 0.54
CA VAL A 242 -8.41 9.78 0.52
C VAL A 242 -8.88 10.02 -0.91
N ALA A 243 -8.14 10.82 -1.69
CA ALA A 243 -8.56 11.23 -3.03
C ALA A 243 -8.85 10.06 -4.00
N PRO A 244 -8.05 8.98 -4.07
CA PRO A 244 -8.29 7.89 -5.02
C PRO A 244 -9.60 7.17 -4.74
N LYS A 245 -10.02 7.08 -3.46
CA LYS A 245 -11.31 6.48 -3.08
C LYS A 245 -12.47 7.36 -3.52
N TRP A 246 -12.32 8.68 -3.44
CA TRP A 246 -13.35 9.61 -3.88
C TRP A 246 -13.48 9.64 -5.40
N ILE A 247 -12.35 9.67 -6.11
CA ILE A 247 -12.28 9.60 -7.58
C ILE A 247 -12.91 8.30 -8.09
N ALA A 248 -12.50 7.15 -7.54
CA ALA A 248 -13.06 5.85 -7.91
C ALA A 248 -14.58 5.80 -7.70
N LYS A 249 -15.07 6.21 -6.52
CA LYS A 249 -16.52 6.30 -6.24
C LYS A 249 -17.25 7.22 -7.22
N GLY A 250 -16.65 8.35 -7.58
CA GLY A 250 -17.21 9.28 -8.57
C GLY A 250 -17.33 8.64 -9.96
N PHE A 251 -16.28 7.95 -10.43
CA PHE A 251 -16.29 7.25 -11.71
C PHE A 251 -17.26 6.09 -11.74
N ASP A 252 -17.30 5.26 -10.70
CA ASP A 252 -18.22 4.13 -10.64
C ASP A 252 -19.68 4.61 -10.61
N LYS A 253 -20.00 5.70 -9.88
CA LYS A 253 -21.34 6.31 -9.90
C LYS A 253 -21.70 6.86 -11.29
N THR A 254 -20.79 7.60 -11.91
CA THR A 254 -21.02 8.21 -13.23
C THR A 254 -21.17 7.15 -14.31
N SER A 255 -20.35 6.09 -14.25
CA SER A 255 -20.37 5.00 -15.24
C SER A 255 -21.64 4.15 -15.13
N ASN A 256 -22.09 3.87 -13.91
CA ASN A 256 -23.36 3.17 -13.68
C ASN A 256 -24.54 3.93 -14.30
N VAL A 257 -24.55 5.27 -14.21
CA VAL A 257 -25.60 6.12 -14.80
C VAL A 257 -25.45 6.22 -16.32
N LEU A 258 -24.25 6.54 -16.81
CA LEU A 258 -24.02 6.87 -18.22
C LEU A 258 -24.03 5.64 -19.13
N PHE A 259 -23.50 4.51 -18.65
CA PHE A 259 -23.34 3.31 -19.46
C PHE A 259 -24.32 2.19 -19.10
N ASN A 260 -25.15 2.37 -18.07
CA ASN A 260 -26.05 1.34 -17.53
C ASN A 260 -25.34 -0.02 -17.41
N THR A 261 -24.14 -0.02 -16.82
CA THR A 261 -23.25 -1.19 -16.74
C THR A 261 -22.68 -1.27 -15.34
N ASN A 262 -22.72 -2.47 -14.76
CA ASN A 262 -22.07 -2.75 -13.48
C ASN A 262 -20.55 -2.87 -13.71
N VAL A 263 -19.78 -2.03 -13.03
CA VAL A 263 -18.32 -1.98 -13.12
C VAL A 263 -17.64 -2.37 -11.80
N ASP A 264 -18.34 -3.10 -10.94
CA ASP A 264 -17.86 -3.39 -9.59
C ASP A 264 -16.80 -4.51 -9.61
N LEU A 265 -16.90 -5.44 -10.55
CA LEU A 265 -15.98 -6.57 -10.68
C LEU A 265 -14.62 -6.20 -11.28
N ASP A 266 -13.58 -6.93 -10.86
CA ASP A 266 -12.22 -6.77 -11.38
C ASP A 266 -12.12 -7.12 -12.88
N PRO A 267 -11.32 -6.37 -13.67
CA PRO A 267 -11.12 -6.66 -15.10
C PRO A 267 -10.75 -8.11 -15.42
N LYS A 268 -9.99 -8.81 -14.55
CA LYS A 268 -9.65 -10.22 -14.78
C LYS A 268 -10.86 -11.14 -14.71
N ILE A 269 -11.83 -10.85 -13.83
CA ILE A 269 -13.07 -11.60 -13.73
C ILE A 269 -13.90 -11.36 -15.00
N LEU A 270 -14.04 -10.09 -15.38
CA LEU A 270 -14.80 -9.68 -16.57
C LEU A 270 -14.22 -10.19 -17.88
N ASN A 271 -12.89 -10.41 -17.93
CA ASN A 271 -12.19 -10.96 -19.09
C ASN A 271 -12.15 -12.50 -19.12
N ASP A 272 -12.65 -13.18 -18.09
CA ASP A 272 -12.76 -14.64 -18.07
C ASP A 272 -14.01 -15.11 -18.84
N GLU A 273 -13.95 -14.98 -20.17
CA GLU A 273 -15.05 -15.37 -21.05
C GLU A 273 -15.39 -16.86 -20.95
N LYS A 274 -14.36 -17.71 -20.79
CA LYS A 274 -14.48 -19.16 -20.86
C LYS A 274 -15.14 -19.78 -19.63
N ASN A 275 -14.84 -19.25 -18.44
CA ASN A 275 -15.41 -19.77 -17.21
C ASN A 275 -16.49 -18.84 -16.68
N PHE A 276 -16.16 -17.58 -16.37
CA PHE A 276 -17.06 -16.69 -15.62
C PHE A 276 -18.25 -16.26 -16.45
N ILE A 277 -18.01 -15.62 -17.59
CA ILE A 277 -19.09 -15.13 -18.46
C ILE A 277 -19.97 -16.29 -18.94
N LYS A 278 -19.37 -17.44 -19.28
CA LYS A 278 -20.09 -18.65 -19.66
C LYS A 278 -20.94 -19.21 -18.51
N ALA A 279 -20.41 -19.25 -17.28
CA ALA A 279 -21.17 -19.71 -16.11
C ALA A 279 -22.35 -18.79 -15.79
N VAL A 280 -22.18 -17.47 -15.95
CA VAL A 280 -23.27 -16.50 -15.80
C VAL A 280 -24.34 -16.72 -16.87
N LYS A 281 -23.94 -16.87 -18.14
CA LYS A 281 -24.84 -17.13 -19.26
C LYS A 281 -25.63 -18.43 -19.09
N ASN A 282 -24.99 -19.47 -18.58
CA ASN A 282 -25.59 -20.80 -18.42
C ASN A 282 -26.27 -21.01 -17.07
N ASN A 283 -26.30 -20.02 -16.17
CA ASN A 283 -26.81 -20.15 -14.80
C ASN A 283 -26.12 -21.24 -13.95
N THR A 284 -24.84 -21.51 -14.19
CA THR A 284 -24.09 -22.57 -13.48
C THR A 284 -23.16 -22.02 -12.39
N LEU A 285 -23.23 -20.72 -12.08
CA LEU A 285 -22.38 -20.13 -11.06
C LEU A 285 -22.93 -20.43 -9.66
N GLU A 286 -22.20 -21.25 -8.92
CA GLU A 286 -22.53 -21.58 -7.52
C GLU A 286 -22.01 -20.50 -6.57
N LEU A 287 -22.92 -19.93 -5.78
CA LEU A 287 -22.61 -18.93 -4.77
C LEU A 287 -23.02 -19.44 -3.38
N PRO A 288 -22.31 -19.06 -2.31
CA PRO A 288 -22.65 -19.47 -0.95
C PRO A 288 -23.98 -18.88 -0.51
N GLN A 289 -24.74 -19.66 0.27
CA GLN A 289 -25.91 -19.14 0.97
C GLN A 289 -25.51 -18.10 2.03
N ASN A 290 -26.42 -17.16 2.32
CA ASN A 290 -26.22 -16.14 3.34
C ASN A 290 -25.73 -16.75 4.66
N GLY A 291 -24.60 -16.25 5.16
CA GLY A 291 -24.00 -16.68 6.41
C GLY A 291 -23.23 -18.01 6.36
N LYS A 292 -23.17 -18.72 5.22
CA LYS A 292 -22.46 -20.00 5.06
C LYS A 292 -21.20 -19.91 4.21
N ILE A 293 -20.56 -18.74 4.15
CA ILE A 293 -19.37 -18.49 3.31
C ILE A 293 -18.25 -19.47 3.64
N ILE A 294 -17.84 -19.59 4.90
CA ILE A 294 -16.72 -20.46 5.29
C ILE A 294 -17.01 -21.92 5.00
N GLU A 295 -18.22 -22.38 5.32
CA GLU A 295 -18.64 -23.75 5.05
C GLU A 295 -18.61 -24.06 3.54
N PHE A 296 -19.07 -23.12 2.72
CA PHE A 296 -19.02 -23.26 1.27
C PHE A 296 -17.58 -23.33 0.75
N LEU A 297 -16.68 -22.47 1.25
CA LEU A 297 -15.27 -22.48 0.86
C LEU A 297 -14.59 -23.81 1.21
N ASP A 298 -14.89 -24.36 2.39
CA ASP A 298 -14.31 -25.61 2.87
C ASP A 298 -14.86 -26.82 2.10
N LYS A 299 -16.15 -26.82 1.71
CA LYS A 299 -16.78 -27.89 0.93
C LYS A 299 -16.48 -27.84 -0.56
N ASN A 300 -16.29 -26.65 -1.12
CA ASN A 300 -16.15 -26.41 -2.55
C ASN A 300 -14.84 -25.68 -2.89
N PRO A 301 -13.66 -26.21 -2.51
CA PRO A 301 -12.39 -25.52 -2.66
C PRO A 301 -12.02 -25.23 -4.13
N ASN A 302 -12.52 -26.07 -5.05
CA ASN A 302 -12.25 -25.96 -6.48
C ASN A 302 -13.32 -25.19 -7.27
N SER A 303 -14.39 -24.74 -6.61
CA SER A 303 -15.45 -23.98 -7.27
C SER A 303 -14.90 -22.67 -7.85
N GLN A 304 -15.59 -22.17 -8.87
CA GLN A 304 -15.21 -20.91 -9.48
C GLN A 304 -15.25 -19.75 -8.49
N PHE A 305 -16.28 -19.69 -7.64
CA PHE A 305 -16.38 -18.68 -6.59
C PHE A 305 -15.20 -18.75 -5.62
N THR A 306 -14.81 -19.94 -5.17
CA THR A 306 -13.64 -20.09 -4.26
C THR A 306 -12.35 -19.62 -4.91
N LYS A 307 -12.11 -19.94 -6.19
CA LYS A 307 -10.93 -19.45 -6.93
C LYS A 307 -10.92 -17.92 -7.05
N MET A 308 -12.08 -17.30 -7.27
CA MET A 308 -12.20 -15.84 -7.28
C MET A 308 -11.91 -15.26 -5.89
N VAL A 309 -12.50 -15.83 -4.83
CA VAL A 309 -12.27 -15.41 -3.44
C VAL A 309 -10.79 -15.54 -3.03
N GLN A 310 -10.10 -16.60 -3.46
CA GLN A 310 -8.67 -16.78 -3.24
C GLN A 310 -7.87 -15.63 -3.87
N ASN A 311 -8.20 -15.25 -5.10
CA ASN A 311 -7.46 -14.23 -5.86
C ASN A 311 -7.78 -12.79 -5.45
N PHE A 312 -9.03 -12.49 -5.10
CA PHE A 312 -9.50 -11.11 -4.90
C PHE A 312 -9.81 -10.79 -3.43
N CYS A 313 -10.27 -11.78 -2.65
CA CYS A 313 -10.54 -11.60 -1.23
C CYS A 313 -9.34 -11.96 -0.34
N GLY A 314 -8.38 -12.73 -0.84
CA GLY A 314 -7.12 -13.05 -0.15
C GLY A 314 -7.19 -14.29 0.76
N VAL A 315 -8.20 -15.15 0.57
CA VAL A 315 -8.29 -16.43 1.27
C VAL A 315 -7.14 -17.33 0.83
N LYS A 316 -6.52 -18.04 1.78
CA LYS A 316 -5.40 -18.95 1.52
C LYS A 316 -5.84 -20.40 1.64
N PHE A 317 -5.38 -21.21 0.69
CA PHE A 317 -5.56 -22.65 0.65
C PHE A 317 -4.18 -23.30 0.56
N LEU A 318 -4.06 -24.47 1.19
CA LEU A 318 -2.95 -25.39 1.04
C LEU A 318 -3.02 -26.08 -0.33
N GLU A 319 -1.92 -26.69 -0.75
CA GLU A 319 -1.81 -27.36 -2.06
C GLU A 319 -2.84 -28.47 -2.25
N ASN A 320 -3.26 -29.12 -1.15
CA ASN A 320 -4.29 -30.15 -1.14
C ASN A 320 -5.73 -29.60 -1.15
N GLY A 321 -5.91 -28.29 -1.34
CA GLY A 321 -7.22 -27.63 -1.40
C GLY A 321 -7.88 -27.37 -0.04
N ILE A 322 -7.22 -27.70 1.07
CA ILE A 322 -7.70 -27.38 2.41
C ILE A 322 -7.45 -25.90 2.69
N ARG A 323 -8.43 -25.21 3.27
CA ARG A 323 -8.24 -23.82 3.71
C ARG A 323 -7.15 -23.74 4.77
N ASP A 324 -6.21 -22.82 4.60
CA ASP A 324 -5.08 -22.70 5.52
C ASP A 324 -5.56 -22.17 6.89
N PRO A 325 -5.44 -22.96 7.97
CA PRO A 325 -6.01 -22.61 9.27
C PRO A 325 -5.29 -21.44 9.95
N ARG A 326 -4.12 -21.04 9.45
CA ARG A 326 -3.31 -19.92 9.98
C ARG A 326 -3.83 -18.56 9.56
N TYR A 327 -4.67 -18.48 8.53
CA TYR A 327 -5.17 -17.21 8.00
C TYR A 327 -6.62 -16.97 8.38
N PHE A 328 -6.93 -15.73 8.75
CA PHE A 328 -8.31 -15.31 9.02
C PHE A 328 -9.07 -15.08 7.71
N VAL A 329 -10.34 -15.52 7.67
CA VAL A 329 -11.23 -15.31 6.54
C VAL A 329 -12.11 -14.10 6.81
N ASP A 330 -11.89 -13.00 6.10
CA ASP A 330 -12.76 -11.83 6.20
C ASP A 330 -14.10 -12.07 5.47
N GLU A 331 -15.06 -12.64 6.19
CA GLU A 331 -16.41 -12.90 5.67
C GLU A 331 -17.13 -11.64 5.22
N LYS A 332 -16.86 -10.47 5.81
CA LYS A 332 -17.48 -9.21 5.37
C LYS A 332 -16.96 -8.81 4.01
N LYS A 333 -15.65 -8.92 3.79
CA LYS A 333 -15.03 -8.69 2.48
C LYS A 333 -15.60 -9.65 1.42
N ILE A 334 -15.75 -10.93 1.76
CA ILE A 334 -16.28 -11.93 0.82
C ILE A 334 -17.77 -11.71 0.57
N ALA A 335 -18.56 -11.36 1.58
CA ALA A 335 -19.98 -11.06 1.42
C ALA A 335 -20.21 -9.82 0.52
N ASN A 336 -19.37 -8.79 0.66
CA ASN A 336 -19.43 -7.64 -0.24
C ASN A 336 -19.07 -8.03 -1.67
N PHE A 337 -18.01 -8.83 -1.85
CA PHE A 337 -17.62 -9.33 -3.17
C PHE A 337 -18.68 -10.23 -3.81
N GLN A 338 -19.34 -11.08 -3.01
CA GLN A 338 -20.48 -11.88 -3.46
C GLN A 338 -21.62 -10.98 -3.96
N LYS A 339 -21.96 -9.91 -3.24
CA LYS A 339 -22.98 -8.95 -3.68
C LYS A 339 -22.61 -8.27 -5.00
N GLU A 340 -21.33 -7.93 -5.20
CA GLU A 340 -20.86 -7.38 -6.48
C GLU A 340 -21.08 -8.39 -7.63
N ILE A 341 -20.81 -9.68 -7.39
CA ILE A 341 -21.09 -10.75 -8.36
C ILE A 341 -22.58 -10.88 -8.62
N GLU A 342 -23.41 -10.95 -7.57
CA GLU A 342 -24.87 -11.08 -7.69
C GLU A 342 -25.46 -9.91 -8.49
N ASN A 343 -25.06 -8.68 -8.17
CA ASN A 343 -25.47 -7.47 -8.87
C ASN A 343 -25.05 -7.50 -10.35
N PHE A 344 -23.84 -7.97 -10.66
CA PHE A 344 -23.38 -8.13 -12.04
C PHE A 344 -24.22 -9.18 -12.77
N VAL A 345 -24.45 -10.35 -12.16
CA VAL A 345 -25.22 -11.46 -12.74
C VAL A 345 -26.64 -11.00 -13.07
N GLN A 346 -27.30 -10.31 -12.13
CA GLN A 346 -28.64 -9.78 -12.32
C GLN A 346 -28.69 -8.82 -13.53
N LYS A 347 -27.85 -7.79 -13.54
CA LYS A 347 -27.83 -6.78 -14.62
C LYS A 347 -27.42 -7.37 -15.97
N ALA A 348 -26.49 -8.34 -15.98
CA ALA A 348 -26.08 -9.02 -17.19
C ALA A 348 -27.24 -9.83 -17.82
N LYS A 349 -28.08 -10.47 -16.99
CA LYS A 349 -29.29 -11.16 -17.47
C LYS A 349 -30.35 -10.19 -17.99
N GLU A 350 -30.60 -9.10 -17.24
CA GLU A 350 -31.53 -8.03 -17.65
C GLU A 350 -31.12 -7.39 -18.98
N SER A 351 -29.83 -7.38 -19.33
CA SER A 351 -29.33 -6.83 -20.59
C SER A 351 -29.69 -7.65 -21.85
N GLY A 352 -30.14 -8.89 -21.70
CA GLY A 352 -30.45 -9.81 -22.80
C GLY A 352 -29.22 -10.39 -23.54
N ASN A 353 -28.01 -9.85 -23.34
CA ASN A 353 -26.77 -10.40 -23.91
C ASN A 353 -25.60 -10.27 -22.93
N VAL A 354 -25.38 -11.35 -22.15
CA VAL A 354 -24.36 -11.45 -21.09
C VAL A 354 -22.93 -11.20 -21.61
N GLU A 355 -22.59 -11.69 -22.80
CA GLU A 355 -21.25 -11.54 -23.37
C GLU A 355 -20.97 -10.09 -23.77
N LYS A 356 -21.91 -9.46 -24.48
CA LYS A 356 -21.82 -8.04 -24.86
C LYS A 356 -21.77 -7.15 -23.61
N PHE A 357 -22.57 -7.46 -22.59
CA PHE A 357 -22.57 -6.75 -21.32
C PHE A 357 -21.23 -6.89 -20.60
N GLY A 358 -20.68 -8.10 -20.49
CA GLY A 358 -19.38 -8.37 -19.88
C GLY A 358 -18.24 -7.63 -20.58
N ARG A 359 -18.22 -7.62 -21.92
CA ARG A 359 -17.24 -6.83 -22.70
C ARG A 359 -17.35 -5.33 -22.44
N LYS A 360 -18.58 -4.80 -22.41
CA LYS A 360 -18.81 -3.38 -22.08
C LYS A 360 -18.33 -3.05 -20.66
N ALA A 361 -18.66 -3.89 -19.68
CA ALA A 361 -18.20 -3.77 -18.30
C ALA A 361 -16.67 -3.77 -18.20
N LEU A 362 -16.02 -4.70 -18.90
CA LEU A 362 -14.55 -4.80 -18.95
C LEU A 362 -13.92 -3.50 -19.46
N TRP A 363 -14.41 -2.98 -20.59
CA TRP A 363 -13.89 -1.76 -21.20
C TRP A 363 -14.09 -0.54 -20.30
N VAL A 364 -15.29 -0.36 -19.75
CA VAL A 364 -15.59 0.79 -18.88
C VAL A 364 -14.78 0.69 -17.58
N LYS A 365 -14.71 -0.48 -16.93
CA LYS A 365 -13.91 -0.64 -15.71
C LYS A 365 -12.43 -0.43 -15.95
N SER A 366 -11.91 -0.96 -17.05
CA SER A 366 -10.50 -0.74 -17.44
C SER A 366 -10.22 0.73 -17.70
N GLY A 367 -11.13 1.43 -18.38
CA GLY A 367 -11.07 2.87 -18.59
C GLY A 367 -11.09 3.66 -17.26
N ASN A 368 -11.98 3.31 -16.33
CA ASN A 368 -12.06 3.95 -15.02
C ASN A 368 -10.76 3.76 -14.21
N ILE A 369 -10.18 2.57 -14.22
CA ILE A 369 -8.91 2.30 -13.54
C ILE A 369 -7.79 3.15 -14.14
N LEU A 370 -7.66 3.15 -15.48
CA LEU A 370 -6.64 3.95 -16.16
C LEU A 370 -6.83 5.46 -15.91
N ALA A 371 -8.06 5.95 -15.99
CA ALA A 371 -8.38 7.35 -15.70
C ALA A 371 -8.05 7.72 -14.25
N ASN A 372 -8.38 6.85 -13.29
CA ASN A 372 -8.06 7.08 -11.88
C ASN A 372 -6.55 7.14 -11.66
N VAL A 373 -5.79 6.23 -12.29
CA VAL A 373 -4.31 6.23 -12.22
C VAL A 373 -3.75 7.51 -12.81
N VAL A 374 -4.17 7.89 -14.02
CA VAL A 374 -3.70 9.10 -14.69
C VAL A 374 -4.02 10.35 -13.87
N ILE A 375 -5.26 10.49 -13.38
CA ILE A 375 -5.66 11.65 -12.57
C ILE A 375 -4.87 11.68 -11.26
N SER A 376 -4.77 10.54 -10.56
CA SER A 376 -4.02 10.46 -9.31
C SER A 376 -2.54 10.82 -9.52
N SER A 377 -1.91 10.31 -10.59
CA SER A 377 -0.54 10.67 -10.95
C SER A 377 -0.39 12.14 -11.33
N VAL A 378 -1.33 12.73 -12.07
CA VAL A 378 -1.30 14.17 -12.38
C VAL A 378 -1.43 15.00 -11.10
N LEU A 379 -2.33 14.62 -10.19
CA LEU A 379 -2.50 15.31 -8.92
C LEU A 379 -1.22 15.23 -8.07
N LEU A 380 -0.60 14.05 -7.96
CA LEU A 380 0.61 13.81 -7.16
C LEU A 380 1.89 14.38 -7.78
N ALA A 381 2.04 14.26 -9.09
CA ALA A 381 3.29 14.58 -9.78
C ALA A 381 3.32 16.00 -10.36
N ILE A 382 2.16 16.61 -10.62
CA ILE A 382 2.08 17.95 -11.24
C ILE A 382 1.38 18.94 -10.33
N CYS A 383 0.14 18.67 -9.93
CA CYS A 383 -0.66 19.65 -9.17
C CYS A 383 -0.06 19.93 -7.80
N LEU A 384 0.24 18.88 -7.03
CA LEU A 384 0.81 19.03 -5.70
C LEU A 384 2.16 19.77 -5.74
N PRO A 385 3.15 19.39 -6.57
CA PRO A 385 4.40 20.14 -6.68
C PRO A 385 4.21 21.61 -7.07
N LYS A 386 3.31 21.92 -8.01
CA LYS A 386 3.02 23.31 -8.37
C LYS A 386 2.40 24.10 -7.22
N LEU A 387 1.49 23.50 -6.46
CA LEU A 387 0.94 24.12 -5.24
C LEU A 387 2.04 24.32 -4.19
N THR A 388 2.94 23.35 -4.04
CA THR A 388 4.11 23.47 -3.17
C THR A 388 5.02 24.63 -3.59
N PHE A 389 5.28 24.81 -4.90
CA PHE A 389 6.06 25.95 -5.41
C PHE A 389 5.36 27.29 -5.22
N TYR A 390 4.03 27.32 -5.38
CA TYR A 390 3.25 28.52 -5.09
C TYR A 390 3.34 28.90 -3.62
N LEU A 391 3.14 27.92 -2.71
CA LEU A 391 3.32 28.12 -1.28
C LEU A 391 4.74 28.61 -0.96
N ARG A 392 5.76 27.98 -1.55
CA ARG A 392 7.17 28.38 -1.41
C ARG A 392 7.34 29.86 -1.73
N LYS A 393 6.89 30.29 -2.91
CA LYS A 393 7.00 31.69 -3.33
C LYS A 393 6.27 32.65 -2.38
N LEU A 394 5.11 32.23 -1.85
CA LEU A 394 4.39 33.03 -0.84
C LEU A 394 5.17 33.16 0.49
N ILE A 395 5.84 32.11 0.95
CA ILE A 395 6.53 32.12 2.25
C ILE A 395 7.99 32.62 2.18
N THR A 396 8.65 32.51 1.02
CA THR A 396 10.07 32.90 0.86
C THR A 396 10.29 34.11 -0.06
N GLY A 397 9.31 34.45 -0.90
CA GLY A 397 9.49 35.44 -1.98
C GLY A 397 10.35 34.96 -3.16
N SER A 398 10.83 33.71 -3.15
CA SER A 398 11.75 33.16 -4.16
C SER A 398 11.27 31.78 -4.65
N ASP A 399 11.67 31.44 -5.88
CA ASP A 399 11.42 30.12 -6.46
C ASP A 399 12.44 29.06 -5.95
N ALA A 400 13.53 29.50 -5.29
CA ALA A 400 14.63 28.65 -4.84
C ALA A 400 14.22 27.70 -3.72
N GLU A 401 14.74 26.47 -3.77
CA GLU A 401 14.55 25.47 -2.72
C GLU A 401 14.95 26.06 -1.36
N PRO A 402 14.03 26.20 -0.38
CA PRO A 402 14.31 26.96 0.84
C PRO A 402 15.50 26.44 1.62
N GLY A 403 15.75 25.13 1.59
CA GLY A 403 16.88 24.50 2.27
C GLY A 403 18.24 24.74 1.60
N LEU A 404 18.26 25.15 0.33
CA LEU A 404 19.49 25.43 -0.41
C LEU A 404 19.87 26.92 -0.43
N VAL A 405 18.96 27.79 0.02
CA VAL A 405 19.25 29.21 0.21
C VAL A 405 20.14 29.37 1.44
N LYS A 406 21.38 29.84 1.23
CA LYS A 406 22.28 30.20 2.34
C LYS A 406 21.70 31.44 3.04
N LYS A 407 21.58 31.39 4.37
CA LYS A 407 21.40 32.58 5.19
C LYS A 407 22.72 33.30 5.35
#